data_AF-A0A202DUM6-F1
#
_entry.id   AF-A0A202DUM6-F1
#
_cell.length_a   1.000
_cell.length_b   1.000
_cell.length_c   1.000
_cell.angle_alpha   90.00
_cell.angle_beta   90.00
_cell.angle_gamma   90.00
#
_symmetry.space_group_name_H-M   'P 1'
#
loop_
_entity.id
_entity.type
_entity.pdbx_description
1 polymer ?
#
loop_
_entity_poly.entity_id
_entity_poly.type
_entity_poly.pdbx_seq_one_letter_code
_entity_poly.pdbx_strand_id
1 'polypeptide(L)'
;MKKVIIKRLFESFSELEKAIESARETLEKKENPPVELLERISSYEGILAKQRSLATALCGHASLGNWDEVARHVKIINGLSSMIRDDAREIISGATPRYDSEQREAMLC
;
A
#
# COMPACT_ATOMS: atom_id res chain seq x y z
N MET A 1 -23.19 -13.54 4.38
CA MET A 1 -22.27 -12.56 5.01
C MET A 1 -20.79 -12.81 4.70
N LYS A 2 -20.20 -13.97 5.01
CA LYS A 2 -18.74 -14.17 4.92
C LYS A 2 -18.15 -14.01 3.50
N LYS A 3 -18.84 -14.52 2.46
CA LYS A 3 -18.45 -14.30 1.05
C LYS A 3 -18.51 -12.83 0.60
N VAL A 4 -19.38 -12.03 1.22
CA VAL A 4 -19.53 -10.59 0.91
C VAL A 4 -18.34 -9.80 1.42
N ILE A 5 -17.79 -10.16 2.59
CA ILE A 5 -16.60 -9.52 3.17
C ILE A 5 -15.38 -9.74 2.26
N ILE A 6 -15.18 -10.98 1.81
CA ILE A 6 -14.08 -11.34 0.91
C ILE A 6 -14.22 -10.57 -0.41
N LYS A 7 -15.42 -10.54 -1.00
CA LYS A 7 -15.67 -9.77 -2.23
C LYS A 7 -15.32 -8.28 -2.07
N ARG A 8 -15.81 -7.64 -1.00
CA ARG A 8 -15.51 -6.24 -0.69
C ARG A 8 -14.03 -5.98 -0.48
N LEU A 9 -13.31 -6.94 0.10
CA LEU A 9 -11.86 -6.86 0.28
C LEU A 9 -11.14 -6.77 -1.09
N PHE A 10 -11.47 -7.67 -2.01
CA PHE A 10 -10.90 -7.66 -3.36
C PHE A 10 -11.30 -6.43 -4.18
N GLU A 11 -12.54 -5.96 -4.04
CA GLU A 11 -12.97 -4.68 -4.62
C GLU A 11 -12.11 -3.53 -4.09
N SER A 12 -11.86 -3.47 -2.77
CA SER A 12 -11.02 -2.42 -2.18
C SER A 12 -9.57 -2.46 -2.66
N PHE A 13 -9.02 -3.64 -2.94
CA PHE A 13 -7.69 -3.77 -3.55
C PHE A 13 -7.66 -3.25 -4.96
N SER A 14 -8.65 -3.64 -5.76
CA SER A 14 -8.71 -3.25 -7.17
C SER A 14 -8.79 -1.73 -7.30
N GLU A 15 -9.53 -1.07 -6.40
CA GLU A 15 -9.60 0.39 -6.36
C GLU A 15 -8.29 1.02 -5.89
N LEU A 16 -7.61 0.44 -4.89
CA LEU A 16 -6.31 0.93 -4.42
C LEU A 16 -5.22 0.80 -5.49
N GLU A 17 -5.19 -0.32 -6.21
CA GLU A 17 -4.27 -0.58 -7.32
C GLU A 17 -4.45 0.42 -8.45
N LYS A 18 -5.70 0.66 -8.89
CA LYS A 18 -6.00 1.67 -9.91
C LYS A 18 -5.57 3.07 -9.47
N ALA A 19 -5.76 3.41 -8.20
CA ALA A 19 -5.36 4.71 -7.67
C ALA A 19 -3.84 4.90 -7.70
N ILE A 20 -3.08 3.87 -7.32
CA ILE A 20 -1.61 3.89 -7.35
C ILE A 20 -1.10 3.97 -8.80
N GLU A 21 -1.65 3.16 -9.70
CA GLU A 21 -1.28 3.19 -11.13
C GLU A 21 -1.56 4.57 -11.75
N SER A 22 -2.74 5.15 -11.48
CA SER A 22 -3.09 6.48 -11.97
C SER A 22 -2.18 7.58 -11.41
N ALA A 23 -1.79 7.48 -10.13
CA ALA A 23 -0.84 8.39 -9.52
C ALA A 23 0.55 8.28 -10.17
N ARG A 24 1.00 7.05 -10.44
CA ARG A 24 2.25 6.77 -11.16
C ARG A 24 2.27 7.40 -12.54
N GLU A 25 1.27 7.09 -13.37
CA GLU A 25 1.17 7.64 -14.72
C GLU A 25 1.13 9.18 -14.73
N THR A 26 0.43 9.78 -13.76
CA THR A 26 0.33 11.22 -13.63
C THR A 26 1.69 11.84 -13.28
N LEU A 27 2.46 11.16 -12.42
CA LEU A 27 3.77 11.63 -11.99
C LEU A 27 4.80 11.47 -13.12
N GLU A 28 4.83 10.33 -13.81
CA GLU A 28 5.74 10.05 -14.92
C GLU A 28 5.54 11.00 -16.12
N LYS A 29 4.33 11.56 -16.30
CA LYS A 29 4.05 12.57 -17.34
C LYS A 29 4.64 13.96 -17.04
N LYS A 30 5.17 14.20 -15.84
CA LYS A 30 5.83 15.48 -15.50
C LYS A 30 7.24 15.51 -16.10
N GLU A 31 7.68 16.69 -16.53
CA GLU A 31 9.01 16.87 -17.14
C GLU A 31 10.16 16.57 -16.15
N ASN A 32 9.94 16.83 -14.85
CA ASN A 32 10.88 16.51 -13.76
C ASN A 32 10.11 16.00 -12.53
N PRO A 33 9.75 14.69 -12.48
CA PRO A 33 9.06 14.13 -11.33
C PRO A 33 10.00 14.01 -10.12
N PRO A 34 9.55 14.34 -8.89
CA PRO A 34 10.33 14.09 -7.70
C PRO A 34 10.63 12.59 -7.53
N VAL A 35 11.91 12.23 -7.49
CA VAL A 35 12.37 10.83 -7.39
C VAL A 35 11.83 10.15 -6.13
N GLU A 36 11.83 10.84 -5.00
CA GLU A 36 11.31 10.34 -3.72
C GLU A 36 9.82 9.91 -3.82
N LEU A 37 9.02 10.60 -4.64
CA LEU A 37 7.62 10.24 -4.85
C LEU A 37 7.47 9.00 -5.74
N LEU A 38 8.33 8.84 -6.75
CA LEU A 38 8.37 7.63 -7.57
C LEU A 38 8.79 6.41 -6.74
N GLU A 39 9.78 6.57 -5.86
CA GLU A 39 10.21 5.52 -4.93
C GLU A 39 9.10 5.12 -3.95
N ARG A 40 8.37 6.09 -3.40
CA ARG A 40 7.21 5.81 -2.54
C ARG A 40 6.11 5.06 -3.28
N ILE A 41 5.78 5.47 -4.50
CA ILE A 41 4.81 4.77 -5.35
C ILE A 41 5.27 3.32 -5.62
N SER A 42 6.56 3.11 -5.94
CA SER A 42 7.11 1.77 -6.13
C SER A 42 7.05 0.92 -4.85
N SER A 43 7.25 1.52 -3.67
CA SER A 43 7.06 0.85 -2.38
C SER A 43 5.61 0.37 -2.19
N TYR A 44 4.62 1.16 -2.62
CA TYR A 44 3.21 0.75 -2.57
C TYR A 44 2.92 -0.47 -3.44
N GLU A 45 3.53 -0.57 -4.64
CA GLU A 45 3.39 -1.74 -5.51
C GLU A 45 3.89 -3.02 -4.81
N GLY A 46 5.01 -2.94 -4.08
CA GLY A 46 5.50 -4.05 -3.26
C GLY A 46 4.54 -4.46 -2.14
N ILE A 47 3.90 -3.48 -1.49
CA ILE A 47 2.89 -3.73 -0.45
C ILE A 47 1.63 -4.38 -1.06
N LEU A 48 1.17 -3.89 -2.22
CA LEU A 48 0.04 -4.46 -2.96
C LEU A 48 0.29 -5.92 -3.34
N ALA A 49 1.49 -6.25 -3.81
CA ALA A 49 1.87 -7.63 -4.12
C ALA A 49 1.75 -8.54 -2.89
N LYS A 50 2.18 -8.04 -1.72
CA LYS A 50 2.05 -8.76 -0.44
C LYS A 50 0.58 -8.91 -0.03
N GLN A 51 -0.24 -7.88 -0.22
CA GLN A 51 -1.68 -7.96 0.04
C GLN A 51 -2.38 -9.00 -0.84
N ARG A 52 -2.04 -9.09 -2.14
CA ARG A 52 -2.56 -10.13 -3.05
C ARG A 52 -2.19 -11.54 -2.59
N SER A 53 -0.94 -11.74 -2.15
CA SER A 53 -0.50 -13.03 -1.59
C SER A 53 -1.32 -13.42 -0.36
N LEU A 54 -1.51 -12.48 0.59
CA LEU A 54 -2.33 -12.69 1.79
C LEU A 54 -3.81 -12.95 1.44
N ALA A 55 -4.35 -12.26 0.43
CA ALA A 55 -5.72 -12.44 -0.01
C ALA A 55 -5.93 -13.84 -0.64
N THR A 56 -4.94 -14.35 -1.36
CA THR A 56 -4.95 -15.70 -1.91
C THR A 56 -4.93 -16.74 -0.78
N ALA A 57 -4.05 -16.57 0.21
CA ALA A 57 -4.00 -17.43 1.40
C ALA A 57 -5.32 -17.40 2.19
N LEU A 58 -5.92 -16.22 2.33
CA LEU A 58 -7.23 -16.02 2.97
C LEU A 58 -8.32 -16.86 2.29
N CYS A 59 -8.38 -16.90 0.95
CA CYS A 59 -9.32 -17.74 0.21
C CYS A 59 -9.14 -19.24 0.53
N GLY A 60 -7.89 -19.69 0.70
CA GLY A 60 -7.56 -21.05 1.15
C GLY A 60 -8.11 -21.33 2.55
N HIS A 61 -7.80 -20.46 3.52
CA HIS A 61 -8.29 -20.58 4.89
C HIS A 61 -9.83 -20.54 4.99
N ALA A 62 -10.47 -19.68 4.20
CA ALA A 62 -11.93 -19.59 4.13
C ALA A 62 -12.56 -20.89 3.60
N SER A 63 -11.92 -21.53 2.62
CA SER A 63 -12.39 -22.80 2.04
C SER A 63 -12.26 -23.97 3.03
N LEU A 64 -11.24 -23.94 3.90
CA LEU A 64 -11.03 -24.92 4.97
C LEU A 64 -11.83 -24.61 6.25
N GLY A 65 -12.58 -23.51 6.28
CA GLY A 65 -13.35 -23.09 7.46
C GLY A 65 -12.49 -22.55 8.61
N ASN A 66 -11.21 -22.26 8.38
CA ASN A 66 -10.29 -21.67 9.37
C ASN A 66 -10.53 -20.17 9.51
N TRP A 67 -11.61 -19.80 10.20
CA TRP A 67 -12.07 -18.41 10.29
C TRP A 67 -11.17 -17.50 11.14
N ASP A 68 -10.42 -18.07 12.09
CA ASP A 68 -9.44 -17.32 12.89
C ASP A 68 -8.31 -16.80 12.01
N GLU A 69 -7.82 -17.65 11.10
CA GLU A 69 -6.78 -17.27 10.16
C GLU A 69 -7.28 -16.28 9.11
N VAL A 70 -8.52 -16.45 8.64
CA VAL A 70 -9.19 -15.46 7.78
C VAL A 70 -9.24 -14.09 8.46
N ALA A 71 -9.66 -14.03 9.73
CA ALA A 71 -9.75 -12.77 10.48
C ALA A 71 -8.36 -12.13 10.65
N ARG A 72 -7.32 -12.92 10.91
CA ARG A 72 -5.93 -12.43 11.00
C ARG A 72 -5.47 -11.81 9.68
N HIS A 73 -5.69 -12.52 8.57
CA HIS A 73 -5.32 -12.03 7.23
C HIS A 73 -6.05 -10.73 6.88
N VAL A 74 -7.36 -10.64 7.14
CA VAL A 74 -8.15 -9.41 6.95
C VAL A 74 -7.55 -8.24 7.74
N LYS A 75 -7.15 -8.45 9.00
CA LYS A 75 -6.57 -7.40 9.84
C LYS A 75 -5.24 -6.89 9.28
N ILE A 76 -4.35 -7.80 8.86
CA ILE A 76 -3.04 -7.45 8.27
C ILE A 76 -3.26 -6.66 6.97
N ILE A 77 -4.14 -7.17 6.12
CA ILE A 77 -4.50 -6.54 4.85
C ILE A 77 -5.00 -5.10 5.07
N ASN A 78 -5.95 -4.91 5.98
CA ASN A 78 -6.51 -3.60 6.27
C ASN A 78 -5.45 -2.64 6.83
N GLY A 79 -4.54 -3.14 7.68
CA GLY A 79 -3.41 -2.36 8.18
C GLY A 79 -2.50 -1.86 7.07
N LEU A 80 -2.14 -2.74 6.13
CA LEU A 80 -1.34 -2.37 4.95
C LEU A 80 -2.05 -1.33 4.07
N SER A 81 -3.37 -1.47 3.86
CA SER A 81 -4.16 -0.50 3.08
C SER A 81 -4.27 0.85 3.77
N SER A 82 -4.35 0.89 5.11
CA SER A 82 -4.33 2.14 5.86
C SER A 82 -2.97 2.82 5.77
N MET A 83 -1.88 2.07 5.92
CA MET A 83 -0.52 2.59 5.81
C MET A 83 -0.26 3.28 4.47
N ILE A 84 -0.64 2.64 3.35
CA ILE A 84 -0.56 3.27 2.01
C ILE A 84 -1.36 4.57 1.95
N ARG A 85 -2.59 4.56 2.49
CA ARG A 85 -3.50 5.70 2.40
C ARG A 85 -3.04 6.88 3.24
N ASP A 86 -2.50 6.62 4.42
CA ASP A 86 -1.99 7.65 5.32
C ASP A 86 -0.71 8.26 4.73
N ASP A 87 0.19 7.45 4.20
CA ASP A 87 1.39 7.89 3.48
C ASP A 87 1.04 8.73 2.23
N ALA A 88 0.06 8.28 1.44
CA ALA A 88 -0.42 9.02 0.28
C ALA A 88 -1.09 10.34 0.66
N ARG A 89 -1.82 10.40 1.77
CA ARG A 89 -2.40 11.64 2.29
C ARG A 89 -1.30 12.61 2.70
N GLU A 90 -0.25 12.11 3.34
CA GLU A 90 0.91 12.89 3.73
C GLU A 90 1.59 13.53 2.50
N ILE A 91 1.83 12.74 1.45
CA ILE A 91 2.33 13.23 0.13
C ILE A 91 1.47 14.39 -0.39
N ILE A 92 0.16 14.20 -0.46
CA ILE A 92 -0.78 15.19 -1.02
C ILE A 92 -0.81 16.46 -0.18
N SER A 93 -0.75 16.33 1.14
CA SER A 93 -0.78 17.46 2.06
C SER A 93 0.51 18.28 2.09
N GLY A 94 1.57 17.81 1.43
CA GLY A 94 2.89 18.45 1.46
C GLY A 94 3.57 18.40 2.83
N ALA A 95 2.98 17.69 3.81
CA ALA A 95 3.68 17.26 5.00
C ALA A 95 4.73 16.27 4.52
N THR A 96 5.96 16.70 4.36
CA THR A 96 7.08 15.81 4.11
C THR A 96 7.33 15.07 5.42
N PRO A 97 7.25 13.72 5.48
CA PRO A 97 7.82 13.01 6.59
C PRO A 97 9.32 13.33 6.54
N ARG A 98 9.84 13.92 7.61
CA ARG A 98 11.28 14.16 7.78
C ARG A 98 11.98 12.80 7.76
N TYR A 99 12.35 12.32 6.59
CA TYR A 99 13.37 11.29 6.46
C TYR A 99 14.72 12.00 6.47
N ASP A 100 15.23 12.18 7.69
CA ASP A 100 16.62 12.45 8.06
C ASP A 100 17.52 13.07 6.99
N SER A 101 17.47 14.39 6.91
CA SER A 101 18.58 15.23 6.44
C SER A 101 19.78 15.24 7.41
N GLU A 102 19.90 14.27 8.32
CA GLU A 102 20.96 14.21 9.35
C GLU A 102 22.18 13.35 8.97
N GLN A 103 22.18 12.62 7.84
CA GLN A 103 23.34 11.78 7.46
C GLN A 103 24.37 12.44 6.53
N ARG A 104 24.16 13.68 6.05
CA ARG A 104 25.12 14.36 5.16
C ARG A 104 26.09 15.32 5.86
N GLU A 105 25.83 15.75 7.09
CA GLU A 105 26.75 16.66 7.81
C GLU A 105 27.87 15.93 8.58
N ALA A 106 27.77 14.61 8.77
CA ALA A 106 28.79 13.84 9.49
C ALA A 106 30.03 13.46 8.66
N MET A 107 30.15 13.91 7.40
CA MET A 107 31.27 13.54 6.51
C MET A 107 32.16 14.74 6.11
N LEU A 108 32.01 15.90 6.77
CA LEU A 108 32.79 17.11 6.50
C LEU A 108 33.46 17.74 7.73
N CYS A 109 33.61 16.98 8.82
CA CYS A 109 34.50 17.35 9.93
C CYS A 109 35.84 16.60 9.84
#